data_AF-A0A1E1WVY1-F1
#
_entry.id   AF-A0A1E1WVY1-F1
#
_cell.length_a   1.000
_cell.length_b   1.000
_cell.length_c   1.000
_cell.angle_alpha   90.00
_cell.angle_beta   90.00
_cell.angle_gamma   90.00
#
_symmetry.space_group_name_H-M   'P 1'
#
loop_
_entity.id
_entity.type
_entity.pdbx_description
1 polymer ?
#
loop_
_entity_poly.entity_id
_entity_poly.type
_entity_poly.pdbx_seq_one_letter_code
_entity_poly.pdbx_strand_id
1 'polypeptide(L)'
;ERVFAAITSSYAMCPAAMCRLFDALRQCAARHFPRNAEVRYSVVSGFIFLRFFAPAILGPRLFDLTTEQIDPQTNRTLTLISKTIQSLGNLVSSRSAQQVCKEEYMAELYRSFCTPRHVQAIKQFLEIISTSSDTQNNNVQETPVLLKEGTMIKRSEGVRAGA
;
A
#
# COMPACT_ATOMS: atom_id res chain seq x y z
N GLU A 1 10.60 -13.52 -8.28
CA GLU A 1 10.75 -12.49 -9.33
C GLU A 1 9.43 -12.06 -9.98
N ARG A 2 8.61 -12.95 -10.55
CA ARG A 2 7.37 -12.57 -11.28
C ARG A 2 6.42 -11.63 -10.50
N VAL A 3 6.11 -11.97 -9.25
CA VAL A 3 5.21 -11.15 -8.39
C VAL A 3 5.81 -9.76 -8.13
N PHE A 4 7.11 -9.69 -7.88
CA PHE A 4 7.80 -8.42 -7.66
C PHE A 4 7.76 -7.53 -8.90
N ALA A 5 8.07 -8.08 -10.08
CA ALA A 5 8.01 -7.36 -11.34
C ALA A 5 6.59 -6.87 -11.66
N ALA A 6 5.56 -7.68 -11.35
CA ALA A 6 4.17 -7.28 -11.50
C ALA A 6 3.82 -6.10 -10.57
N ILE A 7 4.26 -6.12 -9.31
CA ILE A 7 4.05 -5.02 -8.38
C ILE A 7 4.74 -3.74 -8.89
N THR A 8 6.03 -3.81 -9.23
CA THR A 8 6.80 -2.62 -9.62
C THR A 8 6.41 -2.05 -10.97
N SER A 9 5.78 -2.81 -11.86
CA SER A 9 5.23 -2.32 -13.14
C SER A 9 3.77 -1.87 -13.03
N SER A 10 3.05 -2.24 -11.98
CA SER A 10 1.63 -1.90 -11.78
C SER A 10 1.37 -0.44 -11.37
N TYR A 11 2.39 0.42 -11.26
CA TYR A 11 2.23 1.81 -10.81
C TYR A 11 1.19 2.59 -11.64
N ALA A 12 1.09 2.32 -12.95
CA ALA A 12 0.14 2.98 -13.84
C ALA A 12 -1.32 2.56 -13.60
N MET A 13 -1.54 1.41 -12.97
CA MET A 13 -2.87 0.91 -12.62
C MET A 13 -3.35 1.41 -11.24
N CYS A 14 -2.51 2.17 -10.52
CA CYS A 14 -2.89 2.69 -9.22
C CYS A 14 -3.98 3.76 -9.38
N PRO A 15 -5.15 3.63 -8.73
CA PRO A 15 -6.21 4.62 -8.83
C PRO A 15 -5.75 6.00 -8.35
N ALA A 16 -6.13 7.06 -9.06
CA ALA A 16 -5.75 8.44 -8.73
C ALA A 16 -6.06 8.82 -7.27
N ALA A 17 -7.17 8.33 -6.72
CA ALA A 17 -7.52 8.53 -5.31
C ALA A 17 -6.48 7.96 -4.33
N MET A 18 -5.93 6.78 -4.63
CA MET A 18 -4.85 6.17 -3.85
C MET A 18 -3.55 6.95 -4.02
N CYS A 19 -3.21 7.38 -5.24
CA CYS A 19 -2.02 8.21 -5.46
C CYS A 19 -2.06 9.51 -4.64
N ARG A 20 -3.21 10.20 -4.62
CA ARG A 20 -3.40 11.41 -3.79
C ARG A 20 -3.28 11.11 -2.29
N LEU A 21 -3.82 9.97 -1.83
CA LEU A 21 -3.66 9.56 -0.44
C LEU A 21 -2.17 9.32 -0.10
N PHE A 22 -1.43 8.66 -0.97
CA PHE A 22 0.00 8.40 -0.75
C PHE A 22 0.85 9.67 -0.80
N ASP A 23 0.55 10.61 -1.70
CA ASP A 23 1.17 11.92 -1.72
C ASP A 23 0.89 12.70 -0.43
N ALA A 24 -0.38 12.77 0.01
CA ALA A 24 -0.74 13.42 1.27
C ALA A 24 -0.04 12.79 2.49
N LEU A 25 0.03 11.45 2.55
CA LEU A 25 0.76 10.73 3.60
C LEU A 25 2.26 11.05 3.57
N ARG A 26 2.87 11.07 2.39
CA ARG A 26 4.29 11.39 2.20
C ARG A 26 4.59 12.82 2.64
N GLN A 27 3.75 13.79 2.28
CA GLN A 27 3.88 15.19 2.69
C GLN A 27 3.70 15.36 4.20
N CYS A 28 2.70 14.68 4.79
CA CYS A 28 2.47 14.70 6.24
C CYS A 28 3.70 14.15 7.00
N ALA A 29 4.23 13.00 6.55
CA ALA A 29 5.44 12.40 7.11
C ALA A 29 6.66 13.33 6.97
N ALA A 30 6.82 14.02 5.83
CA ALA A 30 7.91 14.96 5.62
C ALA A 30 7.81 16.19 6.54
N ARG A 31 6.60 16.70 6.78
CA ARG A 31 6.37 17.83 7.70
C ARG A 31 6.61 17.43 9.16
N HIS A 32 6.18 16.23 9.56
CA HIS A 32 6.31 15.77 10.95
C HIS A 32 7.71 15.24 11.28
N PHE A 33 8.41 14.66 10.30
CA PHE A 33 9.75 14.08 10.45
C PHE A 33 10.76 14.65 9.43
N PRO A 34 11.06 15.97 9.47
CA PRO A 34 11.91 16.63 8.48
C PRO A 34 13.36 16.10 8.47
N ARG A 35 13.84 15.56 9.59
CA ARG A 35 15.19 14.99 9.73
C ARG A 35 15.34 13.59 9.12
N ASN A 36 14.24 12.87 8.91
CA ASN A 36 14.26 11.46 8.48
C ASN A 36 13.58 11.30 7.12
N ALA A 37 14.34 11.53 6.06
CA ALA A 37 13.83 11.42 4.68
C ALA A 37 13.22 10.04 4.39
N GLU A 38 13.73 8.96 4.98
CA GLU A 38 13.24 7.59 4.77
C GLU A 38 11.82 7.36 5.30
N VAL A 39 11.36 8.15 6.28
CA VAL A 39 10.01 8.00 6.85
C VAL A 39 8.94 8.26 5.79
N ARG A 40 9.23 9.15 4.83
CA ARG A 40 8.34 9.46 3.70
C ARG A 40 8.03 8.22 2.84
N TYR A 41 9.01 7.33 2.68
CA TYR A 41 8.83 6.05 1.98
C TYR A 41 8.28 4.98 2.91
N SER A 42 8.67 5.01 4.19
CA SER A 42 8.21 4.08 5.23
C SER A 42 6.68 4.08 5.38
N VAL A 43 6.05 5.26 5.39
CA VAL A 43 4.59 5.38 5.56
C VAL A 43 3.81 4.80 4.39
N VAL A 44 4.26 5.05 3.16
CA VAL A 44 3.61 4.53 1.94
C VAL A 44 3.88 3.03 1.80
N SER A 45 5.13 2.61 2.00
CA SER A 45 5.53 1.20 1.95
C SER A 45 4.78 0.35 2.97
N GLY A 46 4.70 0.81 4.21
CA GLY A 46 3.98 0.13 5.29
C GLY A 46 2.45 0.12 5.14
N PHE A 47 1.89 0.91 4.21
CA PHE A 47 0.50 0.76 3.81
C PHE A 47 0.38 -0.26 2.68
N ILE A 48 1.09 -0.04 1.59
CA ILE A 48 0.92 -0.83 0.35
C ILE A 48 1.42 -2.27 0.50
N PHE A 49 2.62 -2.47 1.03
CA PHE A 49 3.17 -3.81 1.14
C PHE A 49 2.53 -4.59 2.29
N LEU A 50 2.32 -3.94 3.45
CA LEU A 50 1.82 -4.61 4.66
C LEU A 50 0.31 -4.75 4.74
N ARG A 51 -0.46 -3.77 4.26
CA ARG A 51 -1.92 -3.78 4.39
C ARG A 51 -2.64 -4.14 3.10
N PHE A 52 -1.95 -4.12 1.95
CA PHE A 52 -2.56 -4.42 0.66
C PHE A 52 -1.95 -5.66 0.00
N PHE A 53 -0.70 -5.61 -0.46
CA PHE A 53 -0.12 -6.73 -1.22
C PHE A 53 0.11 -7.99 -0.38
N ALA A 54 0.68 -7.89 0.83
CA ALA A 54 0.93 -9.08 1.64
C ALA A 54 -0.36 -9.84 2.01
N PRO A 55 -1.45 -9.16 2.47
CA PRO A 55 -2.74 -9.80 2.67
C PRO A 55 -3.37 -10.34 1.38
N ALA A 56 -3.26 -9.63 0.27
CA ALA A 56 -3.80 -10.07 -1.03
C ALA A 56 -3.10 -11.32 -1.56
N ILE A 57 -1.78 -11.43 -1.36
CA ILE A 57 -1.00 -12.61 -1.73
C ILE A 57 -1.30 -13.78 -0.78
N LEU A 58 -1.43 -13.51 0.53
CA LEU A 58 -1.66 -14.55 1.53
C LEU A 58 -3.08 -15.15 1.43
N GLY A 59 -4.08 -14.31 1.18
CA GLY A 59 -5.49 -14.67 1.14
C GLY A 59 -6.15 -14.26 -0.18
N PRO A 60 -5.74 -14.81 -1.34
CA PRO A 60 -6.27 -14.38 -2.63
C PRO A 60 -7.79 -14.58 -2.77
N ARG A 61 -8.38 -15.54 -2.04
CA ARG A 61 -9.85 -15.73 -1.96
C ARG A 61 -10.57 -14.57 -1.29
N LEU A 62 -9.94 -13.90 -0.32
CA LEU A 62 -10.53 -12.75 0.39
C LEU A 62 -10.50 -11.48 -0.46
N PHE A 63 -9.66 -11.47 -1.50
CA PHE A 63 -9.50 -10.38 -2.45
C PHE A 63 -10.12 -10.71 -3.81
N ASP A 64 -10.98 -11.75 -3.87
CA ASP A 64 -11.65 -12.23 -5.08
C ASP A 64 -10.71 -12.53 -6.26
N LEU A 65 -9.45 -12.88 -5.98
CA LEU A 65 -8.45 -13.22 -7.00
C LEU A 65 -8.58 -14.66 -7.50
N THR A 66 -9.21 -15.55 -6.70
CA THR A 66 -9.52 -16.92 -7.10
C THR A 66 -10.76 -17.43 -6.37
N THR A 67 -11.58 -18.20 -7.09
CA THR A 67 -12.75 -18.91 -6.55
C THR A 67 -12.43 -20.33 -6.12
N GLU A 68 -11.26 -20.86 -6.51
CA GLU A 68 -10.86 -22.25 -6.25
C GLU A 68 -10.33 -22.44 -4.83
N GLN A 69 -10.45 -23.67 -4.31
CA GLN A 69 -9.81 -24.06 -3.07
C GLN A 69 -8.30 -24.17 -3.29
N ILE A 70 -7.54 -23.41 -2.49
CA ILE A 70 -6.08 -23.45 -2.53
C ILE A 70 -5.61 -24.60 -1.65
N ASP A 71 -4.85 -25.51 -2.25
CA ASP A 71 -4.26 -26.63 -1.54
C ASP A 71 -3.21 -26.17 -0.50
N PRO A 72 -2.90 -27.00 0.52
CA PRO A 72 -1.96 -26.62 1.57
C PRO A 72 -0.55 -26.29 1.08
N GLN A 73 -0.10 -26.92 -0.01
CA GLN A 73 1.23 -26.68 -0.59
C GLN A 73 1.29 -25.31 -1.26
N THR A 74 0.27 -24.97 -2.06
CA THR A 74 0.15 -23.64 -2.68
C THR A 74 -0.01 -22.55 -1.63
N ASN A 75 -0.80 -22.79 -0.58
CA ASN A 75 -0.95 -21.84 0.53
C ASN A 75 0.39 -21.55 1.22
N ARG A 76 1.20 -22.59 1.44
CA ARG A 76 2.56 -22.43 1.97
C ARG A 76 3.43 -21.57 1.05
N THR A 77 3.40 -21.83 -0.27
CA THR A 77 4.15 -21.01 -1.24
C THR A 77 3.70 -19.55 -1.24
N LEU A 78 2.39 -19.29 -1.22
CA LEU A 78 1.84 -17.93 -1.11
C LEU A 78 2.26 -17.23 0.18
N THR A 79 2.30 -17.96 1.29
CA THR A 79 2.80 -17.45 2.57
C THR A 79 4.27 -17.03 2.47
N LEU A 80 5.12 -17.85 1.83
CA LEU A 80 6.53 -17.51 1.61
C LEU A 80 6.67 -16.26 0.75
N ILE A 81 5.92 -16.17 -0.36
CA ILE A 81 5.92 -14.99 -1.25
C ILE A 81 5.46 -13.76 -0.47
N SER A 82 4.37 -13.85 0.29
CA SER A 82 3.83 -12.75 1.10
C SER A 82 4.88 -12.26 2.11
N LYS A 83 5.54 -13.17 2.83
CA LYS A 83 6.66 -12.84 3.75
C LYS A 83 7.82 -12.16 3.03
N THR A 84 8.20 -12.63 1.84
CA THR A 84 9.27 -12.01 1.03
C THR A 84 8.92 -10.60 0.61
N ILE A 85 7.72 -10.38 0.08
CA ILE A 85 7.23 -9.06 -0.32
C ILE A 85 7.11 -8.12 0.89
N GLN A 86 6.66 -8.63 2.03
CA GLN A 86 6.62 -7.89 3.29
C GLN A 86 8.02 -7.45 3.76
N SER A 87 8.98 -8.38 3.71
CA SER A 87 10.37 -8.15 4.12
C SER A 87 11.02 -7.05 3.26
N LEU A 88 10.78 -7.09 1.95
CA LEU A 88 11.22 -6.04 1.03
C LEU A 88 10.63 -4.66 1.35
N GLY A 89 9.32 -4.58 1.62
CA GLY A 89 8.68 -3.33 2.03
C GLY A 89 9.26 -2.75 3.33
N ASN A 90 9.66 -3.63 4.27
CA ASN A 90 10.30 -3.24 5.52
C ASN A 90 11.73 -2.71 5.31
N LEU A 91 12.50 -3.31 4.39
CA LEU A 91 13.85 -2.83 4.05
C LEU A 91 13.84 -1.41 3.49
N VAL A 92 12.85 -1.08 2.66
CA VAL A 92 12.66 0.28 2.11
C VAL A 92 12.27 1.28 3.20
N SER A 93 11.65 0.80 4.27
CA SER A 93 11.14 1.61 5.37
C SER A 93 12.19 2.00 6.40
N SER A 94 13.45 1.56 6.24
CA SER A 94 14.57 1.67 7.18
C SER A 94 14.28 1.14 8.59
N ARG A 95 13.12 0.48 8.79
CA ARG A 95 12.78 -0.22 10.03
C ARG A 95 13.48 -1.56 9.99
N SER A 96 14.65 -1.59 10.64
CA SER A 96 15.36 -2.81 11.03
C SER A 96 15.64 -3.79 9.88
N ALA A 97 16.76 -3.58 9.19
CA ALA A 97 17.45 -4.66 8.47
C ALA A 97 17.68 -5.91 9.37
N GLN A 98 17.70 -5.72 10.71
CA GLN A 98 17.76 -6.80 11.70
C GLN A 98 16.53 -7.73 11.74
N GLN A 99 15.37 -7.35 11.21
CA GLN A 99 14.14 -8.16 11.32
C GLN A 99 14.01 -9.21 10.19
N VAL A 100 14.85 -9.14 9.17
CA VAL A 100 14.81 -10.00 7.98
C VAL A 100 15.25 -11.44 8.30
N CYS A 101 16.10 -11.65 9.32
CA CYS A 101 16.65 -12.96 9.69
C CYS A 101 16.05 -13.56 10.97
N LYS A 102 14.74 -13.41 11.22
CA LYS A 102 14.10 -14.18 12.31
C LYS A 102 13.87 -15.65 11.95
N GLU A 103 13.95 -16.00 10.67
CA GLU A 103 13.62 -17.32 10.17
C GLU A 103 14.78 -17.85 9.30
N GLU A 104 15.62 -18.71 9.87
CA GLU A 104 16.83 -19.25 9.22
C GLU A 104 16.54 -19.95 7.90
N TYR A 105 15.39 -20.64 7.79
CA TYR A 105 14.94 -21.29 6.55
C TYR A 105 14.62 -20.31 5.39
N MET A 106 14.45 -19.02 5.67
CA MET A 106 14.20 -17.97 4.68
C MET A 106 15.48 -17.17 4.35
N ALA A 107 16.58 -17.41 5.05
CA ALA A 107 17.78 -16.59 4.97
C ALA A 107 18.37 -16.55 3.55
N GLU A 108 18.44 -17.70 2.87
CA GLU A 108 18.96 -17.79 1.50
C GLU A 108 18.06 -17.06 0.49
N LEU A 109 16.74 -17.21 0.65
CA LEU A 109 15.75 -16.52 -0.17
C LEU A 109 15.87 -15.00 0.00
N TYR A 110 15.99 -14.52 1.23
CA TYR A 110 16.20 -13.10 1.49
C TYR A 110 17.56 -12.63 0.97
N ARG A 111 18.64 -13.41 1.10
CA ARG A 111 19.95 -13.03 0.59
C ARG A 111 19.97 -12.86 -0.93
N SER A 112 19.24 -13.73 -1.63
CA SER A 112 19.10 -13.69 -3.09
C SER A 112 18.14 -12.61 -3.58
N PHE A 113 17.06 -12.33 -2.82
CA PHE A 113 15.96 -11.48 -3.28
C PHE A 113 15.95 -10.06 -2.67
N CYS A 114 16.58 -9.85 -1.53
CA CYS A 114 16.66 -8.55 -0.86
C CYS A 114 17.91 -7.77 -1.29
N THR A 115 18.12 -7.65 -2.61
CA THR A 115 19.29 -6.92 -3.14
C THR A 115 19.04 -5.40 -3.16
N PRO A 116 20.10 -4.58 -3.19
CA PRO A 116 19.97 -3.13 -3.35
C PRO A 116 19.17 -2.73 -4.60
N ARG A 117 19.23 -3.54 -5.66
CA ARG A 117 18.47 -3.33 -6.91
C ARG A 117 16.96 -3.45 -6.67
N HIS A 118 16.51 -4.46 -5.92
CA HIS A 118 15.09 -4.63 -5.60
C HIS A 118 14.59 -3.51 -4.70
N VAL A 119 15.40 -3.10 -3.71
CA VAL A 119 15.09 -1.96 -2.84
C VAL A 119 14.95 -0.67 -3.64
N GLN A 120 15.87 -0.41 -4.57
CA GLN A 120 15.81 0.77 -5.45
C GLN A 120 14.55 0.77 -6.33
N ALA A 121 14.21 -0.38 -6.93
CA ALA A 121 13.01 -0.50 -7.76
C ALA A 121 11.72 -0.26 -6.96
N ILE A 122 11.65 -0.71 -5.69
CA ILE A 122 10.51 -0.38 -4.82
C ILE A 122 10.50 1.11 -4.49
N LYS A 123 11.65 1.72 -4.17
CA LYS A 123 11.71 3.17 -3.91
C LYS A 123 11.19 3.97 -5.10
N GLN A 124 11.58 3.60 -6.32
CA GLN A 124 11.07 4.21 -7.55
C GLN A 124 9.55 4.01 -7.71
N PHE A 125 9.05 2.79 -7.51
CA PHE A 125 7.62 2.51 -7.53
C PHE A 125 6.85 3.38 -6.52
N LEU A 126 7.32 3.45 -5.28
CA LEU A 126 6.70 4.27 -4.22
C LEU A 126 6.75 5.76 -4.56
N GLU A 127 7.82 6.23 -5.19
CA GLU A 127 7.95 7.61 -5.62
C GLU A 127 6.92 7.94 -6.71
N ILE A 128 6.78 7.10 -7.74
CA ILE A 128 5.85 7.33 -8.85
C ILE A 128 4.39 7.45 -8.35
N ILE A 129 3.96 6.52 -7.49
CA ILE A 129 2.59 6.51 -6.96
C ILE A 129 2.33 7.58 -5.89
N SER A 130 3.36 8.21 -5.34
CA SER A 130 3.24 9.24 -4.29
C SER A 130 3.65 10.65 -4.74
N THR A 131 3.93 10.81 -6.03
CA THR A 131 4.25 12.11 -6.66
C THR A 131 3.32 12.43 -7.84
N SER A 132 2.36 11.54 -8.12
CA SER A 132 1.45 11.70 -9.25
C SER A 132 0.78 13.08 -9.19
N SER A 133 1.00 13.86 -10.24
CA SER A 133 0.76 15.30 -10.32
C SER A 133 -0.72 15.71 -10.41
N ASP A 134 -1.64 14.93 -9.84
CA ASP A 134 -3.06 15.29 -9.68
C ASP A 134 -3.26 16.32 -8.54
N THR A 135 -2.30 17.23 -8.34
CA THR A 135 -2.39 18.37 -7.42
C THR A 135 -3.33 19.47 -7.96
N GLN A 136 -4.21 19.16 -8.92
CA GLN A 136 -5.23 20.07 -9.47
C GLN A 136 -6.61 19.42 -9.55
N ASN A 137 -7.03 18.68 -8.53
CA ASN A 137 -8.47 18.53 -8.29
C ASN A 137 -8.80 18.38 -6.80
N ASN A 138 -8.71 19.50 -6.08
CA ASN A 138 -9.40 19.69 -4.81
C ASN A 138 -10.94 19.73 -4.95
N ASN A 139 -11.50 19.41 -6.11
CA ASN A 139 -12.90 19.00 -6.19
C ASN A 139 -12.99 17.51 -5.90
N VAL A 140 -13.25 17.21 -4.63
CA VAL A 140 -14.16 16.12 -4.31
C VAL A 140 -15.48 16.44 -5.02
N GLN A 141 -15.61 16.04 -6.28
CA GLN A 141 -16.92 15.84 -6.87
C GLN A 141 -17.45 14.59 -6.18
N GLU A 142 -18.11 14.78 -5.04
CA GLU A 142 -19.19 13.90 -4.61
C GLU A 142 -20.16 13.83 -5.79
N THR A 143 -19.97 12.88 -6.69
CA THR A 143 -21.03 12.50 -7.61
C THR A 143 -22.14 11.95 -6.72
N PRO A 144 -23.31 12.61 -6.62
CA PRO A 144 -24.42 12.07 -5.86
C PRO A 144 -24.77 10.72 -6.50
N VAL A 145 -24.69 9.66 -5.70
CA VAL A 145 -25.20 8.35 -6.10
C VAL A 145 -26.69 8.53 -6.32
N LEU A 146 -27.11 8.54 -7.59
CA LEU A 146 -28.51 8.55 -7.98
C LEU A 146 -29.11 7.19 -7.62
N LEU A 147 -29.59 7.05 -6.39
CA LEU A 147 -30.47 5.94 -6.03
C LEU A 147 -31.81 6.15 -6.76
N LYS A 148 -32.31 5.08 -7.37
CA LYS A 148 -33.45 5.10 -8.31
C LYS A 148 -34.79 5.49 -7.67
N GLU A 149 -34.85 5.83 -6.38
CA GLU A 149 -36.00 6.46 -5.74
C GLU A 149 -35.56 7.42 -4.62
N GLY A 150 -35.70 8.74 -4.86
CA GLY A 150 -35.76 9.76 -3.80
C GLY A 150 -34.46 10.45 -3.38
N THR A 151 -34.43 11.78 -3.45
CA THR A 151 -33.35 12.63 -2.90
C THR A 151 -33.54 12.82 -1.40
N MET A 152 -32.60 12.38 -0.57
CA MET A 152 -32.62 12.63 0.88
C MET A 152 -31.71 13.81 1.23
N ILE A 153 -32.29 14.96 1.55
CA ILE A 153 -31.56 16.15 2.03
C ILE A 153 -31.50 16.08 3.57
N LYS A 154 -30.30 15.89 4.12
CA LYS A 154 -30.07 16.04 5.57
C LYS A 154 -30.17 17.53 5.90
N ARG A 155 -31.33 17.97 6.38
CA ARG A 155 -31.46 19.30 6.98
C ARG A 155 -30.67 19.33 8.29
N SER A 156 -29.54 20.02 8.28
CA SER A 156 -28.96 20.56 9.49
C SER A 156 -29.80 21.75 9.95
N GLU A 157 -30.61 21.57 10.98
CA GLU A 157 -31.23 22.64 11.76
C GLU A 157 -31.18 22.17 13.23
N GLY A 158 -30.83 22.96 14.24
CA GLY A 158 -30.58 24.39 14.27
C GLY A 158 -30.25 24.81 15.71
N VAL A 159 -29.71 26.02 15.80
CA VAL A 159 -29.53 26.86 16.98
C VAL A 159 -30.67 26.72 18.00
N ARG A 160 -30.35 26.61 19.30
CA ARG A 160 -31.20 27.13 20.37
C ARG A 160 -30.39 28.04 21.29
N ALA A 161 -30.65 29.33 21.14
CA ALA A 161 -30.42 30.34 22.15
C ALA A 161 -31.59 30.34 23.15
N GLY A 162 -31.25 30.52 24.44
CA GLY A 162 -32.01 31.29 25.45
C GLY A 162 -33.40 30.82 25.89
N ALA A 163 -33.47 30.34 27.14
CA ALA A 163 -34.39 30.86 28.16
C ALA A 163 -33.70 30.71 29.53
#